data_AF-A0A1F3KDA3-F1
#
_entry.id   AF-A0A1F3KDA3-F1
#
_cell.length_a   1.000
_cell.length_b   1.000
_cell.length_c   1.000
_cell.angle_alpha   90.00
_cell.angle_beta   90.00
_cell.angle_gamma   90.00
#
_symmetry.space_group_name_H-M   'P 1'
#
loop_
_entity.id
_entity.type
_entity.pdbx_description
1 polymer ?
#
loop_
_entity_poly.entity_id
_entity_poly.type
_entity_poly.pdbx_seq_one_letter_code
_entity_poly.pdbx_strand_id
1 'polypeptide(L)'
;MNQLKLYMRYTAFILGILILMNIEGIAQKNLFSKNKREVTVTYPDSTVKAEIRTKKKRISCKDAVEYYWFFSDQIHKNLGSYTGNLLYGNYQVFSLDKKLITEGCFHKGVKNGNWKKWNPKTGYCISENWKNGKKNGYTTTFSNEGKIVSKVQYKNGLRHGTATYFQNDSIIKKIYRHDKIYEPAPKQKKTNCFKKLITKIKTKKQDAPEKKEKNNPGFLKKLKEKLFRKKTETDSKSTNHS
;
A
#
# COMPACT_ATOMS: atom_id res chain seq x y z
N MET A 1 72.18 24.53 -7.55
CA MET A 1 70.88 24.27 -8.21
C MET A 1 70.21 22.95 -7.81
N ASN A 2 70.96 21.87 -7.52
CA ASN A 2 70.37 20.55 -7.17
C ASN A 2 69.73 20.48 -5.77
N GLN A 3 70.30 21.17 -4.77
CA GLN A 3 69.76 21.17 -3.40
C GLN A 3 68.37 21.85 -3.31
N LEU A 4 68.17 22.94 -4.06
CA LEU A 4 66.88 23.63 -4.11
C LEU A 4 65.80 22.77 -4.76
N LYS A 5 66.13 22.04 -5.84
CA LYS A 5 65.22 21.09 -6.49
C LYS A 5 64.86 19.92 -5.57
N LEU A 6 65.80 19.46 -4.75
CA LEU A 6 65.57 18.39 -3.78
C LEU A 6 64.60 18.85 -2.68
N TYR A 7 64.81 20.05 -2.12
CA TYR A 7 63.93 20.64 -1.11
C TYR A 7 62.50 20.87 -1.63
N MET A 8 62.36 21.35 -2.88
CA MET A 8 61.06 21.51 -3.52
C MET A 8 60.31 20.18 -3.72
N ARG A 9 61.03 19.07 -3.94
CA ARG A 9 60.41 17.73 -4.04
C ARG A 9 59.97 17.20 -2.69
N TYR A 10 60.76 17.40 -1.64
CA TYR A 10 60.40 17.00 -0.27
C TYR A 10 59.21 17.80 0.26
N THR A 11 59.20 19.11 0.05
CA THR A 11 58.08 19.96 0.48
C THR A 11 56.79 19.61 -0.26
N ALA A 12 56.83 19.36 -1.57
CA ALA A 12 55.66 18.89 -2.33
C ALA A 12 55.14 17.52 -1.83
N PHE A 13 56.03 16.61 -1.46
CA PHE A 13 55.67 15.30 -0.93
C PHE A 13 55.00 15.41 0.45
N ILE A 14 55.55 16.21 1.36
CA ILE A 14 54.96 16.48 2.68
C ILE A 14 53.59 17.16 2.54
N LEU A 15 53.46 18.13 1.62
CA LEU A 15 52.18 18.78 1.35
C LEU A 15 51.14 17.79 0.81
N GLY A 16 51.56 16.85 -0.04
CA GLY A 16 50.72 15.76 -0.54
C GLY A 16 50.20 14.84 0.58
N ILE A 17 51.06 14.46 1.52
CA ILE A 17 50.66 13.65 2.69
C ILE A 17 49.66 14.42 3.56
N LEU A 18 49.89 15.71 3.81
CA LEU A 18 48.98 16.54 4.60
C LEU A 18 47.61 16.68 3.93
N ILE A 19 47.57 16.81 2.60
CA ILE A 19 46.30 16.84 1.84
C ILE A 19 45.57 15.49 1.97
N LEU A 20 46.28 14.36 1.85
CA LEU A 20 45.68 13.02 1.99
C LEU A 20 45.10 12.78 3.40
N MET A 21 45.81 13.19 4.46
CA MET A 21 45.32 13.11 5.85
C MET A 21 44.03 13.93 6.07
N ASN A 22 43.90 15.07 5.41
CA ASN A 22 42.68 15.89 5.50
C ASN A 22 41.49 15.27 4.77
N ILE A 23 41.71 14.55 3.67
CA ILE A 23 40.65 13.89 2.89
C ILE A 23 40.02 12.75 3.72
N GLU A 24 40.82 11.96 4.44
CA GLU A 24 40.32 10.88 5.29
C GLU A 24 39.42 11.41 6.44
N GLY A 25 39.79 12.53 7.06
CA GLY A 25 39.01 13.15 8.14
C GLY A 25 37.66 13.72 7.69
N ILE A 26 37.54 14.17 6.43
CA ILE A 26 36.28 14.64 5.84
C ILE A 26 35.37 13.45 5.49
N ALA A 27 35.93 12.34 4.98
CA ALA A 27 35.16 11.15 4.63
C ALA A 27 34.48 10.48 5.84
N GLN A 28 35.18 10.42 6.99
CA GLN A 28 34.64 9.78 8.20
C GLN A 28 33.47 10.58 8.83
N LYS A 29 33.49 11.91 8.74
CA LYS A 29 32.43 12.77 9.31
C LYS A 29 31.07 12.62 8.62
N ASN A 30 31.06 12.20 7.35
CA ASN A 30 29.85 12.06 6.55
C ASN A 30 29.16 10.68 6.66
N LEU A 31 29.80 9.68 7.29
CA LEU A 31 29.23 8.34 7.43
C LEU A 31 28.26 8.21 8.63
N PHE A 32 28.44 9.04 9.66
CA PHE A 32 27.59 9.03 10.85
C PHE A 32 26.41 9.99 10.71
N SER A 33 25.29 9.51 10.18
CA SER A 33 24.04 10.24 10.39
C SER A 33 23.80 10.32 11.91
N LYS A 34 23.79 11.53 12.46
CA LYS A 34 23.81 11.81 13.92
C LYS A 34 22.73 11.07 14.74
N ASN A 35 21.69 10.54 14.09
CA ASN A 35 20.53 9.91 14.72
C ASN A 35 20.24 8.46 14.30
N LYS A 36 21.08 7.85 13.45
CA LYS A 36 20.93 6.47 13.01
C LYS A 36 22.24 5.71 13.10
N ARG A 37 22.15 4.43 13.39
CA ARG A 37 23.27 3.50 13.37
C ARG A 37 22.85 2.25 12.63
N GLU A 38 23.71 1.76 11.74
CA GLU A 38 23.57 0.42 11.19
C GLU A 38 24.17 -0.60 12.17
N VAL A 39 23.48 -1.71 12.37
CA VAL A 39 23.92 -2.84 13.17
C VAL A 39 23.90 -4.09 12.29
N THR A 40 24.93 -4.91 12.43
CA THR A 40 25.00 -6.23 11.81
C THR A 40 24.99 -7.27 12.91
N VAL A 41 24.06 -8.21 12.82
CA VAL A 41 23.93 -9.33 13.75
C VAL A 41 24.16 -10.63 12.98
N THR A 42 25.08 -11.44 13.48
CA THR A 42 25.41 -12.73 12.87
C THR A 42 24.75 -13.84 13.69
N TYR A 43 23.92 -14.64 13.02
CA TYR A 43 23.33 -15.87 13.54
C TYR A 43 24.04 -17.08 12.90
N PRO A 44 23.89 -18.30 13.46
CA PRO A 44 24.49 -19.51 12.89
C PRO A 44 24.06 -19.82 11.45
N ASP A 45 22.89 -19.34 11.03
CA ASP A 45 22.26 -19.63 9.74
C ASP A 45 22.16 -18.40 8.81
N SER A 46 22.42 -17.19 9.33
CA SER A 46 22.10 -15.97 8.62
C SER A 46 22.80 -14.74 9.19
N THR A 47 22.95 -13.70 8.37
CA THR A 47 23.44 -12.39 8.79
C THR A 47 22.36 -11.34 8.58
N VAL A 48 22.07 -10.57 9.60
CA VAL A 48 21.06 -9.52 9.58
C VAL A 48 21.71 -8.15 9.61
N LYS A 49 21.42 -7.32 8.61
CA LYS A 49 21.75 -5.90 8.61
C LYS A 49 20.50 -5.09 8.92
N ALA A 50 20.55 -4.25 9.93
CA ALA A 50 19.42 -3.45 10.37
C ALA A 50 19.85 -2.04 10.75
N GLU A 51 19.00 -1.06 10.51
CA GLU A 51 19.18 0.28 11.05
C GLU A 51 18.45 0.43 12.39
N ILE A 52 19.07 1.13 13.34
CA ILE A 52 18.51 1.51 14.64
C ILE A 52 18.58 3.03 14.82
N ARG A 53 17.65 3.57 15.59
CA ARG A 53 17.66 4.97 15.98
C ARG A 53 18.44 5.15 17.29
N THR A 54 19.48 5.98 17.28
CA THR A 54 20.36 6.21 18.44
C THR A 54 19.75 7.20 19.45
N LYS A 55 19.01 8.20 18.96
CA LYS A 55 18.32 9.16 19.84
C LYS A 55 17.05 8.55 20.43
N LYS A 56 17.13 8.18 21.71
CA LYS A 56 16.02 7.64 22.50
C LYS A 56 14.87 8.65 22.55
N LYS A 57 13.80 8.37 21.83
CA LYS A 57 12.48 9.00 21.99
C LYS A 57 11.56 7.89 22.48
N ARG A 58 10.97 8.05 23.67
CA ARG A 58 9.96 7.10 24.17
C ARG A 58 8.76 7.13 23.24
N ILE A 59 8.24 5.96 22.88
CA ILE A 59 7.11 5.79 21.98
C ILE A 59 6.05 5.00 22.75
N SER A 60 4.79 5.43 22.66
CA SER A 60 3.67 4.65 23.18
C SER A 60 3.56 3.35 22.39
N CYS A 61 3.63 2.23 23.08
CA CYS A 61 3.45 0.92 22.49
C CYS A 61 1.96 0.60 22.36
N LYS A 62 1.63 -0.30 21.42
CA LYS A 62 0.29 -0.86 21.26
C LYS A 62 0.35 -2.35 21.52
N ASP A 63 -0.51 -2.85 22.40
CA ASP A 63 -0.46 -4.25 22.85
C ASP A 63 -0.58 -5.25 21.71
N ALA A 64 -1.47 -5.00 20.74
CA ALA A 64 -1.67 -5.90 19.59
C ALA A 64 -0.67 -5.69 18.43
N VAL A 65 0.53 -5.15 18.68
CA VAL A 65 1.55 -4.89 17.63
C VAL A 65 2.90 -5.46 18.05
N GLU A 66 3.55 -6.17 17.13
CA GLU A 66 4.89 -6.72 17.32
C GLU A 66 5.94 -5.62 17.08
N TYR A 67 6.81 -5.41 18.08
CA TYR A 67 7.91 -4.46 18.06
C TYR A 67 9.24 -5.18 17.99
N TYR A 68 10.12 -4.70 17.12
CA TYR A 68 11.46 -5.21 16.86
C TYR A 68 12.50 -4.21 17.36
N TRP A 69 13.47 -4.70 18.12
CA TRP A 69 14.46 -3.86 18.79
C TRP A 69 15.81 -4.59 18.93
N PHE A 70 16.88 -3.81 19.02
CA PHE A 70 18.25 -4.28 19.11
C PHE A 70 18.81 -4.03 20.52
N PHE A 71 19.41 -5.07 21.09
CA PHE A 71 20.12 -5.02 22.37
C PHE A 71 21.05 -6.22 22.53
N SER A 72 22.21 -6.00 23.16
CA SER A 72 23.19 -7.06 23.43
C SER A 72 23.55 -7.86 22.16
N ASP A 73 23.81 -7.15 21.07
CA ASP A 73 24.17 -7.70 19.75
C ASP A 73 23.16 -8.68 19.16
N GLN A 74 21.90 -8.60 19.61
CA GLN A 74 20.80 -9.43 19.12
C GLN A 74 19.61 -8.56 18.74
N ILE A 75 18.80 -9.08 17.81
CA ILE A 75 17.52 -8.48 17.44
C ILE A 75 16.41 -9.28 18.13
N HIS A 76 15.67 -8.58 18.98
CA HIS A 76 14.57 -9.10 19.75
C HIS A 76 13.25 -8.64 19.15
N LYS A 77 12.18 -9.37 19.43
CA LYS A 77 10.83 -8.97 19.07
C LYS A 77 9.84 -9.36 20.17
N ASN A 78 9.01 -8.40 20.58
CA ASN A 78 8.00 -8.60 21.62
C ASN A 78 6.66 -8.03 21.16
N LEU A 79 5.57 -8.59 21.66
CA LEU A 79 4.23 -8.04 21.51
C LEU A 79 4.05 -6.87 22.50
N GLY A 80 3.68 -5.69 22.02
CA GLY A 80 3.32 -4.53 22.85
C GLY A 80 4.44 -3.87 23.66
N SER A 81 5.68 -4.31 23.59
CA SER A 81 6.78 -3.79 24.43
C SER A 81 8.13 -3.83 23.72
N TYR A 82 9.11 -3.10 24.26
CA TYR A 82 10.51 -3.15 23.85
C TYR A 82 11.42 -2.68 25.00
N THR A 83 12.66 -3.14 25.04
CA THR A 83 13.63 -2.77 26.09
C THR A 83 14.80 -1.96 25.52
N GLY A 84 15.29 -2.32 24.34
CA GLY A 84 16.47 -1.72 23.72
C GLY A 84 16.16 -0.66 22.65
N ASN A 85 17.02 -0.59 21.63
CA ASN A 85 16.88 0.39 20.56
C ASN A 85 15.93 -0.14 19.49
N LEU A 86 14.80 0.52 19.28
CA LEU A 86 13.85 0.14 18.23
C LEU A 86 14.51 0.15 16.85
N LEU A 87 14.21 -0.87 16.05
CA LEU A 87 14.61 -0.91 14.65
C LEU A 87 13.95 0.25 13.89
N TYR A 88 14.69 0.86 12.98
CA TYR A 88 14.25 2.01 12.21
C TYR A 88 15.03 2.09 10.91
N GLY A 89 14.37 2.07 9.76
CA GLY A 89 15.03 2.14 8.45
C GLY A 89 15.13 0.76 7.81
N ASN A 90 16.15 0.58 6.96
CA ASN A 90 16.28 -0.63 6.17
C ASN A 90 16.60 -1.85 7.04
N TYR A 91 16.11 -3.00 6.60
CA TYR A 91 16.32 -4.29 7.22
C TYR A 91 16.54 -5.34 6.14
N GLN A 92 17.63 -6.08 6.26
CA GLN A 92 18.02 -7.12 5.31
C GLN A 92 18.53 -8.35 6.05
N VAL A 93 18.13 -9.53 5.57
CA VAL A 93 18.62 -10.82 6.07
C VAL A 93 19.28 -11.54 4.91
N PHE A 94 20.51 -12.00 5.13
CA PHE A 94 21.31 -12.75 4.18
C PHE A 94 21.50 -14.19 4.67
N SER A 95 21.47 -15.14 3.75
CA SER A 95 21.91 -16.53 3.97
C SER A 95 23.40 -16.59 4.31
N LEU A 96 23.88 -17.75 4.78
CA LEU A 96 25.31 -18.07 4.86
C LEU A 96 26.02 -17.85 3.50
N ASP A 97 25.36 -18.21 2.41
CA ASP A 97 25.86 -18.00 1.03
C ASP A 97 25.75 -16.53 0.56
N LYS A 98 25.49 -15.58 1.47
CA LYS A 98 25.32 -14.14 1.20
C LYS A 98 24.16 -13.79 0.25
N LYS A 99 23.23 -14.73 0.01
CA LYS A 99 21.99 -14.47 -0.75
C LYS A 99 20.97 -13.71 0.10
N LEU A 100 20.30 -12.71 -0.47
CA LEU A 100 19.24 -11.96 0.21
C LEU A 100 18.00 -12.85 0.42
N ILE A 101 17.60 -13.05 1.67
CA ILE A 101 16.43 -13.87 2.07
C ILE A 101 15.26 -12.99 2.48
N THR A 102 15.49 -11.82 3.07
CA THR A 102 14.41 -10.92 3.49
C THR A 102 14.85 -9.48 3.38
N GLU A 103 13.97 -8.62 2.89
CA GLU A 103 14.14 -7.17 2.91
C GLU A 103 12.87 -6.48 3.39
N GLY A 104 13.05 -5.32 4.01
CA GLY A 104 11.94 -4.45 4.36
C GLY A 104 12.42 -3.20 5.08
N CYS A 105 11.45 -2.46 5.59
CA CYS A 105 11.71 -1.26 6.37
C CYS A 105 10.99 -1.33 7.72
N PHE A 106 11.66 -0.87 8.77
CA PHE A 106 11.06 -0.63 10.07
C PHE A 106 10.81 0.85 10.28
N HIS A 107 9.71 1.18 10.95
CA HIS A 107 9.49 2.52 11.47
C HIS A 107 9.04 2.41 12.92
N LYS A 108 9.84 2.94 13.85
CA LYS A 108 9.55 2.88 15.30
C LYS A 108 9.39 1.43 15.80
N GLY A 109 10.26 0.55 15.32
CA GLY A 109 10.31 -0.88 15.64
C GLY A 109 9.18 -1.71 15.04
N VAL A 110 8.29 -1.17 14.22
CA VAL A 110 7.22 -1.95 13.60
C VAL A 110 7.42 -2.03 12.09
N LYS A 111 7.03 -3.16 11.48
CA LYS A 111 7.13 -3.36 10.02
C LYS A 111 6.36 -2.26 9.27
N ASN A 112 6.98 -1.68 8.26
CA ASN A 112 6.39 -0.63 7.45
C ASN A 112 6.85 -0.71 5.99
N GLY A 113 5.97 -0.37 5.06
CA GLY A 113 6.25 -0.43 3.63
C GLY A 113 6.16 -1.84 3.05
N ASN A 114 6.80 -2.04 1.89
CA ASN A 114 6.81 -3.33 1.21
C ASN A 114 7.90 -4.22 1.80
N TRP A 115 7.52 -5.40 2.25
CA TRP A 115 8.38 -6.44 2.76
C TRP A 115 8.47 -7.57 1.75
N LYS A 116 9.67 -8.06 1.47
CA LYS A 116 9.85 -9.24 0.62
C LYS A 116 10.62 -10.32 1.36
N LYS A 117 10.22 -11.56 1.18
CA LYS A 117 10.92 -12.74 1.69
C LYS A 117 11.12 -13.73 0.56
N TRP A 118 12.37 -14.02 0.24
CA TRP A 118 12.76 -14.97 -0.80
C TRP A 118 13.00 -16.34 -0.20
N ASN A 119 12.66 -17.38 -0.96
CA ASN A 119 13.10 -18.73 -0.71
C ASN A 119 14.56 -18.87 -1.19
N PRO A 120 15.52 -19.23 -0.35
CA PRO A 120 16.93 -19.31 -0.74
C PRO A 120 17.21 -20.39 -1.79
N LYS A 121 16.36 -21.41 -1.90
CA LYS A 121 16.51 -22.50 -2.88
C LYS A 121 15.97 -22.13 -4.26
N THR A 122 14.81 -21.47 -4.31
CA THR A 122 14.08 -21.23 -5.57
C THR A 122 14.16 -19.79 -6.06
N GLY A 123 14.55 -18.84 -5.20
CA GLY A 123 14.61 -17.42 -5.53
C GLY A 123 13.25 -16.74 -5.64
N TYR A 124 12.15 -17.45 -5.47
CA TYR A 124 10.81 -16.85 -5.49
C TYR A 124 10.46 -16.26 -4.13
N CYS A 125 9.68 -15.18 -4.15
CA CYS A 125 9.42 -14.40 -2.95
C CYS A 125 7.95 -14.33 -2.55
N ILE A 126 7.73 -13.89 -1.33
CA ILE A 126 6.45 -13.38 -0.84
C ILE A 126 6.65 -11.88 -0.69
N SER A 127 5.77 -11.07 -1.27
CA SER A 127 5.75 -9.61 -1.11
C SER A 127 4.53 -9.22 -0.31
N GLU A 128 4.73 -8.46 0.78
CA GLU A 128 3.69 -8.05 1.71
C GLU A 128 3.76 -6.55 1.96
N ASN A 129 2.65 -5.85 1.83
CA ASN A 129 2.58 -4.46 2.24
C ASN A 129 2.19 -4.35 3.72
N TRP A 130 2.96 -3.57 4.48
CA TRP A 130 2.78 -3.33 5.89
C TRP A 130 2.63 -1.83 6.18
N LYS A 131 1.79 -1.49 7.15
CA LYS A 131 1.66 -0.14 7.68
C LYS A 131 1.51 -0.22 9.19
N ASN A 132 2.41 0.44 9.92
CA ASN A 132 2.39 0.49 11.39
C ASN A 132 2.27 -0.91 12.05
N GLY A 133 3.05 -1.88 11.56
CA GLY A 133 3.07 -3.24 12.12
C GLY A 133 1.89 -4.13 11.74
N LYS A 134 1.00 -3.69 10.85
CA LYS A 134 -0.13 -4.49 10.34
C LYS A 134 -0.09 -4.60 8.82
N LYS A 135 -0.51 -5.74 8.27
CA LYS A 135 -0.67 -5.90 6.81
C LYS A 135 -1.66 -4.87 6.27
N ASN A 136 -1.29 -4.14 5.23
CA ASN A 136 -2.13 -3.11 4.64
C ASN A 136 -1.74 -2.88 3.18
N GLY A 137 -2.62 -3.25 2.26
CA GLY A 137 -2.34 -3.33 0.83
C GLY A 137 -2.33 -4.76 0.32
N TYR A 138 -1.72 -5.00 -0.83
CA TYR A 138 -1.65 -6.34 -1.41
C TYR A 138 -0.52 -7.16 -0.82
N THR A 139 -0.79 -8.44 -0.61
CA THR A 139 0.19 -9.50 -0.43
C THR A 139 0.17 -10.40 -1.65
N THR A 140 1.33 -10.65 -2.25
CA THR A 140 1.50 -11.53 -3.39
C THR A 140 2.43 -12.67 -3.00
N THR A 141 2.01 -13.90 -3.29
CA THR A 141 2.79 -15.12 -3.02
C THR A 141 3.10 -15.81 -4.34
N PHE A 142 4.37 -16.15 -4.54
CA PHE A 142 4.84 -16.88 -5.71
C PHE A 142 5.12 -18.35 -5.33
N SER A 143 4.94 -19.26 -6.28
CA SER A 143 5.24 -20.68 -6.13
C SER A 143 6.75 -20.91 -6.23
N ASN A 144 7.18 -22.13 -5.92
CA ASN A 144 8.55 -22.58 -6.18
C ASN A 144 8.91 -22.69 -7.68
N GLU A 145 7.95 -22.45 -8.58
CA GLU A 145 8.12 -22.38 -10.03
C GLU A 145 7.99 -20.95 -10.57
N GLY A 146 7.76 -19.95 -9.70
CA GLY A 146 7.63 -18.55 -10.09
C GLY A 146 6.27 -18.10 -10.56
N LYS A 147 5.28 -18.99 -10.56
CA LYS A 147 3.89 -18.64 -10.85
C LYS A 147 3.28 -17.95 -9.62
N ILE A 148 2.41 -16.96 -9.84
CA ILE A 148 1.67 -16.35 -8.73
C ILE A 148 0.68 -17.38 -8.20
N VAL A 149 0.76 -17.70 -6.91
CA VAL A 149 -0.16 -18.62 -6.21
C VAL A 149 -1.34 -17.85 -5.63
N SER A 150 -1.08 -16.65 -5.11
CA SER A 150 -2.17 -15.81 -4.59
C SER A 150 -1.81 -14.33 -4.60
N LYS A 151 -2.87 -13.51 -4.70
CA LYS A 151 -2.83 -12.06 -4.50
C LYS A 151 -4.01 -11.66 -3.63
N VAL A 152 -3.72 -11.25 -2.40
CA VAL A 152 -4.73 -11.00 -1.36
C VAL A 152 -4.61 -9.56 -0.86
N GLN A 153 -5.72 -8.84 -0.83
CA GLN A 153 -5.76 -7.49 -0.28
C GLN A 153 -6.03 -7.53 1.24
N TYR A 154 -5.26 -6.75 1.98
CA TYR A 154 -5.36 -6.58 3.43
C TYR A 154 -5.65 -5.11 3.77
N LYS A 155 -6.38 -4.90 4.87
CA LYS A 155 -6.59 -3.61 5.50
C LYS A 155 -6.51 -3.77 7.01
N ASN A 156 -5.60 -3.04 7.65
CA ASN A 156 -5.39 -3.06 9.10
C ASN A 156 -5.15 -4.47 9.70
N GLY A 157 -4.46 -5.33 8.96
CA GLY A 157 -4.12 -6.70 9.37
C GLY A 157 -5.13 -7.76 8.95
N LEU A 158 -6.32 -7.38 8.50
CA LEU A 158 -7.40 -8.29 8.12
C LEU A 158 -7.56 -8.35 6.60
N ARG A 159 -7.95 -9.49 6.03
CA ARG A 159 -8.27 -9.59 4.60
C ARG A 159 -9.46 -8.68 4.28
N HIS A 160 -9.32 -7.85 3.26
CA HIS A 160 -10.32 -6.87 2.86
C HIS A 160 -10.21 -6.57 1.36
N GLY A 161 -11.30 -6.70 0.63
CA GLY A 161 -11.34 -6.53 -0.82
C GLY A 161 -11.08 -7.85 -1.55
N THR A 162 -10.48 -7.77 -2.73
CA THR A 162 -10.34 -8.93 -3.62
C THR A 162 -9.17 -9.82 -3.21
N ALA A 163 -9.40 -11.12 -3.21
CA ALA A 163 -8.39 -12.16 -3.08
C ALA A 163 -8.49 -13.11 -4.28
N THR A 164 -7.40 -13.24 -5.00
CA THR A 164 -7.28 -14.14 -6.15
C THR A 164 -6.33 -15.27 -5.79
N TYR A 165 -6.76 -16.51 -6.01
CA TYR A 165 -5.95 -17.71 -5.85
C TYR A 165 -5.84 -18.41 -7.19
N PHE A 166 -4.64 -18.85 -7.54
CA PHE A 166 -4.34 -19.58 -8.77
C PHE A 166 -4.00 -21.02 -8.37
N GLN A 167 -4.85 -21.97 -8.77
CA GLN A 167 -4.71 -23.38 -8.42
C GLN A 167 -4.98 -24.22 -9.66
N ASN A 168 -3.98 -24.99 -10.13
CA ASN A 168 -4.09 -25.99 -11.20
C ASN A 168 -5.01 -25.52 -12.36
N ASP A 169 -4.61 -24.43 -13.01
CA ASP A 169 -5.30 -23.74 -14.11
C ASP A 169 -6.63 -23.03 -13.81
N SER A 170 -7.11 -23.11 -12.57
CA SER A 170 -8.30 -22.39 -12.11
C SER A 170 -7.94 -21.10 -11.37
N ILE A 171 -8.74 -20.05 -11.60
CA ILE A 171 -8.65 -18.78 -10.88
C ILE A 171 -9.85 -18.66 -9.95
N ILE A 172 -9.60 -18.75 -8.65
CA ILE A 172 -10.62 -18.58 -7.61
C ILE A 172 -10.55 -17.15 -7.10
N LYS A 173 -11.61 -16.37 -7.32
CA LYS A 173 -11.75 -15.01 -6.77
C LYS A 173 -12.71 -15.02 -5.59
N LYS A 174 -12.26 -14.49 -4.45
CA LYS A 174 -13.06 -14.25 -3.25
C LYS A 174 -13.02 -12.77 -2.90
N ILE A 175 -14.12 -12.25 -2.36
CA ILE A 175 -14.15 -10.90 -1.79
C ILE A 175 -14.21 -11.07 -0.28
N TYR A 176 -13.34 -10.37 0.45
CA TYR A 176 -13.31 -10.39 1.91
C TYR A 176 -13.75 -9.06 2.51
N ARG A 177 -14.42 -9.11 3.65
CA ARG A 177 -14.68 -7.97 4.53
C ARG A 177 -14.32 -8.35 5.96
N HIS A 178 -13.20 -7.83 6.46
CA HIS A 178 -12.70 -8.13 7.81
C HIS A 178 -12.55 -9.64 8.04
N ASP A 179 -11.78 -10.30 7.16
CA ASP A 179 -11.53 -11.74 7.14
C ASP A 179 -12.72 -12.68 6.86
N LYS A 180 -13.95 -12.16 6.79
CA LYS A 180 -15.12 -12.93 6.37
C LYS A 180 -15.29 -12.88 4.86
N ILE A 181 -15.61 -14.02 4.25
CA ILE A 181 -15.95 -14.09 2.83
C ILE A 181 -17.27 -13.36 2.62
N TYR A 182 -17.28 -12.43 1.67
CA TYR A 182 -18.45 -11.70 1.24
C TYR A 182 -18.87 -12.21 -0.13
N GLU A 183 -20.00 -12.91 -0.16
CA GLU A 183 -20.66 -13.28 -1.40
C GLU A 183 -21.73 -12.22 -1.69
N PRO A 184 -21.58 -11.40 -2.75
CA PRO A 184 -22.66 -10.51 -3.13
C PRO A 184 -23.89 -11.37 -3.47
N ALA A 185 -25.05 -11.00 -2.92
CA ALA A 185 -26.31 -11.66 -3.23
C ALA A 185 -26.45 -11.84 -4.75
N PRO A 186 -26.88 -13.02 -5.22
CA PRO A 186 -27.01 -13.29 -6.65
C PRO A 186 -27.85 -12.17 -7.26
N LYS A 187 -27.26 -11.42 -8.20
CA LYS A 187 -28.01 -10.44 -8.98
C LYS A 187 -29.11 -11.21 -9.70
N GLN A 188 -30.34 -11.12 -9.20
CA GLN A 188 -31.49 -11.68 -9.89
C GLN A 188 -31.48 -11.10 -11.30
N LYS A 189 -31.22 -11.95 -12.30
CA LYS A 189 -31.46 -11.59 -13.70
C LYS A 189 -32.95 -11.23 -13.74
N LYS A 190 -33.29 -9.95 -13.91
CA LYS A 190 -34.66 -9.53 -14.18
C LYS A 190 -35.08 -10.29 -15.44
N THR A 191 -35.76 -11.41 -15.27
CA THR A 191 -36.28 -12.19 -16.38
C THR A 191 -37.29 -11.31 -17.10
N ASN A 192 -37.32 -11.44 -18.43
CA ASN A 192 -38.16 -10.69 -19.36
C ASN A 192 -39.67 -11.00 -19.21
N CYS A 193 -40.19 -11.18 -17.99
CA CYS A 193 -41.62 -11.34 -17.75
C CYS A 193 -42.39 -10.05 -18.10
N PHE A 194 -41.76 -8.88 -17.93
CA PHE A 194 -42.31 -7.61 -18.39
C PHE A 194 -42.41 -7.50 -19.92
N LYS A 195 -41.53 -8.14 -20.70
CA LYS A 195 -41.67 -8.15 -22.17
C LYS A 195 -42.88 -8.97 -22.61
N LYS A 196 -43.15 -10.10 -21.94
CA LYS A 196 -44.36 -10.93 -22.18
C LYS A 196 -45.65 -10.18 -21.83
N LEU A 197 -45.62 -9.31 -20.81
CA LEU A 197 -46.77 -8.48 -20.45
C LEU A 197 -47.02 -7.37 -21.49
N ILE A 198 -45.96 -6.72 -21.98
CA ILE A 198 -46.06 -5.65 -22.99
C ILE A 198 -46.51 -6.20 -24.36
N THR A 199 -46.08 -7.39 -24.76
CA THR A 199 -46.57 -8.02 -26.00
C THR A 199 -48.05 -8.40 -25.90
N LYS A 200 -48.52 -8.87 -24.74
CA LYS A 200 -49.94 -9.15 -24.49
C LYS A 200 -50.82 -7.90 -24.47
N ILE A 201 -50.28 -6.76 -24.04
CA ILE A 201 -50.99 -5.47 -24.05
C ILE A 201 -51.03 -4.88 -25.47
N LYS A 202 -49.99 -5.12 -26.29
CA LYS A 202 -49.94 -4.67 -27.70
C LYS A 202 -50.91 -5.43 -28.60
N THR A 203 -51.08 -6.74 -28.42
CA THR A 203 -52.05 -7.53 -29.20
C THR A 203 -53.51 -7.24 -28.83
N LYS A 204 -53.79 -6.81 -27.59
CA LYS A 204 -55.16 -6.49 -27.14
C LYS A 204 -55.67 -5.11 -27.62
N LYS A 205 -54.85 -4.30 -28.29
CA LYS A 205 -55.18 -2.93 -28.71
C LYS A 205 -55.44 -2.78 -30.21
N GLN A 206 -55.39 -3.88 -30.98
CA GLN A 206 -55.60 -3.87 -32.44
C GLN A 206 -57.05 -4.18 -32.87
N ASP A 207 -57.94 -4.58 -31.95
CA ASP A 207 -59.32 -5.00 -32.29
C ASP A 207 -60.43 -4.07 -31.74
N ALA A 208 -60.24 -2.74 -31.74
CA ALA A 208 -61.31 -1.79 -31.40
C ALA A 208 -61.47 -0.73 -32.50
N PRO A 209 -62.67 -0.51 -33.05
CA PRO A 209 -62.87 0.30 -34.26
C PRO A 209 -62.72 1.80 -34.00
N GLU A 210 -62.22 2.50 -35.02
CA GLU A 210 -62.07 3.96 -35.08
C GLU A 210 -63.36 4.71 -34.72
N LYS A 211 -63.27 5.66 -33.78
CA LYS A 211 -64.18 6.80 -33.71
C LYS A 211 -63.40 8.10 -33.62
N LYS A 212 -63.86 9.03 -34.46
CA LYS A 212 -63.18 10.22 -34.96
C LYS A 212 -62.87 11.26 -33.87
N GLU A 213 -61.74 11.89 -34.11
CA GLU A 213 -61.13 13.05 -33.47
C GLU A 213 -62.10 14.26 -33.42
N LYS A 214 -62.22 14.89 -32.25
CA LYS A 214 -62.57 16.32 -32.15
C LYS A 214 -61.61 16.98 -31.16
N ASN A 215 -60.55 17.55 -31.75
CA ASN A 215 -59.60 18.44 -31.11
C ASN A 215 -60.34 19.65 -30.52
N ASN A 216 -60.27 19.84 -29.20
CA ASN A 216 -60.65 21.11 -28.58
C ASN A 216 -59.38 21.80 -28.04
N PRO A 217 -58.80 22.76 -28.78
CA PRO A 217 -57.51 23.40 -28.46
C PRO A 217 -57.53 24.29 -27.20
N GLY A 218 -58.71 24.49 -26.58
CA GLY A 218 -58.87 25.33 -25.39
C GLY A 218 -58.23 24.77 -24.11
N PHE A 219 -58.16 23.45 -23.94
CA PHE A 219 -57.64 22.84 -22.70
C PHE A 219 -56.12 22.97 -22.56
N LEU A 220 -55.39 22.75 -23.67
CA LEU A 220 -53.93 22.85 -23.70
C LEU A 220 -53.45 24.31 -23.54
N LYS A 221 -54.23 25.29 -24.02
CA LYS A 221 -53.92 26.71 -23.82
C LYS A 221 -54.08 27.13 -22.36
N LYS A 222 -55.17 26.70 -21.70
CA LYS A 222 -55.43 26.93 -20.27
C LYS A 222 -54.38 26.26 -19.36
N LEU A 223 -53.84 25.11 -19.76
CA LEU A 223 -52.81 24.40 -19.00
C LEU A 223 -51.44 25.09 -19.10
N LYS A 224 -51.08 25.61 -20.28
CA LYS A 224 -49.83 26.37 -20.47
C LYS A 224 -49.86 27.70 -19.71
N GLU A 225 -50.97 28.42 -19.68
CA GLU A 225 -51.10 29.66 -18.89
C GLU A 225 -50.95 29.43 -17.37
N LYS A 226 -51.50 28.33 -16.84
CA LYS A 226 -51.32 27.95 -15.42
C LYS A 226 -49.87 27.59 -15.08
N LEU A 227 -49.10 27.04 -16.03
CA LEU A 227 -47.70 26.68 -15.82
C LEU A 227 -46.76 27.88 -15.87
N PHE A 228 -47.07 28.91 -16.68
CA PHE A 228 -46.26 30.13 -16.75
C PHE A 228 -46.44 31.04 -15.52
N ARG A 229 -47.66 31.16 -14.98
CA ARG A 229 -47.92 31.95 -13.75
C ARG A 229 -47.23 31.39 -12.51
N LYS A 230 -47.07 30.07 -12.44
CA LYS A 230 -46.42 29.39 -11.31
C LYS A 230 -44.90 29.51 -11.30
N LYS A 231 -44.29 29.87 -12.44
CA LYS A 231 -42.84 30.04 -12.59
C LYS A 231 -42.39 31.46 -12.26
N THR A 232 -43.24 32.47 -12.46
CA THR A 232 -42.95 33.88 -12.11
C THR A 232 -43.09 34.20 -10.62
N GLU A 233 -43.85 33.40 -9.86
CA GLU A 233 -44.02 33.57 -8.39
C GLU A 233 -42.91 32.91 -7.55
N THR A 234 -42.12 32.01 -8.13
CA THR A 234 -40.99 31.35 -7.45
C THR A 234 -39.69 32.14 -7.57
N ASP A 235 -39.53 32.95 -8.63
CA ASP A 235 -38.30 33.71 -8.89
C ASP A 235 -38.26 35.06 -8.13
N SER A 236 -39.40 35.52 -7.57
CA SER A 236 -39.47 36.73 -6.73
C SER A 236 -39.30 36.47 -5.22
N LYS A 237 -39.07 35.22 -4.81
CA LYS A 237 -38.85 34.82 -3.40
C LYS A 237 -37.41 34.46 -3.05
N SER A 238 -36.45 34.58 -3.98
CA SER A 238 -35.03 34.27 -3.75
C SER A 238 -34.08 35.47 -3.70
N THR A 239 -34.59 36.70 -3.55
CA THR A 239 -33.77 37.94 -3.49
C THR A 239 -33.93 38.76 -2.21
N ASN A 240 -34.46 38.20 -1.13
CA ASN A 240 -34.48 38.85 0.20
C ASN A 240 -34.02 37.86 1.30
N HIS A 241 -32.72 37.66 1.41
CA HIS A 241 -32.01 37.48 2.69
C HIS A 241 -30.51 37.72 2.45
N SER A 242 -30.13 39.00 2.57
CA SER A 242 -28.90 39.38 3.26
C SER A 242 -29.19 39.45 4.75
#